data_AF-A0A7S1TNK0-F1
#
_entry.id   AF-A0A7S1TNK0-F1
#
_cell.length_a   1.000
_cell.length_b   1.000
_cell.length_c   1.000
_cell.angle_alpha   90.00
_cell.angle_beta   90.00
_cell.angle_gamma   90.00
#
_symmetry.space_group_name_H-M   'P 1'
#
loop_
_entity.id
_entity.type
_entity.pdbx_description
1 polymer ?
#
loop_
_entity_poly.entity_id
_entity_poly.type
_entity_poly.pdbx_seq_one_letter_code
_entity_poly.pdbx_strand_id
1 'polypeptide(L)'
;AMSDAVLETTLRAVVVSATPRSQSEVAGLLWSVLVGGIVAIALHMFFAFGIAFDKNVFAFRKYAVRKYGLRDWSHKELYYRPDPPPSTWGWLMAIYRASDQTLRDEYGLDAIVYIRFVRAMFYYFVAASLISGVILLPVYASGPNRKLDSSDPMSVDVIGMLSTSNLEPQSPSFYATCAVDFVLVTLMLLTLLNEFRAYTKLRVAYRRQKLPPNYSIIVFDVPRKARKSEAVLSTFDQAYPDEILEVSLVYKLDYIARKQDALRAARDRLDRAVWTLKHTADERPTVRPWTW
;
A
#
# COMPACT_ATOMS: atom_id res chain seq x y z
N ALA A 1 -38.99 51.09 9.21
CA ALA A 1 -37.74 50.70 9.89
C ALA A 1 -37.71 49.20 10.23
N MET A 2 -38.69 48.65 10.99
CA MET A 2 -38.67 47.23 11.36
C MET A 2 -39.10 46.26 10.23
N SER A 3 -39.91 46.72 9.26
CA SER A 3 -40.34 45.88 8.12
C SER A 3 -39.23 45.64 7.10
N ASP A 4 -38.39 46.64 6.84
CA ASP A 4 -37.37 46.55 5.77
C ASP A 4 -36.24 45.62 6.17
N ALA A 5 -35.86 45.61 7.45
CA ALA A 5 -34.87 44.66 7.98
C ALA A 5 -35.39 43.22 7.91
N VAL A 6 -36.68 42.99 8.21
CA VAL A 6 -37.28 41.66 8.08
C VAL A 6 -37.37 41.24 6.61
N LEU A 7 -37.72 42.16 5.70
CA LEU A 7 -37.78 41.91 4.27
C LEU A 7 -36.40 41.59 3.67
N GLU A 8 -35.36 42.29 4.12
CA GLU A 8 -34.00 42.05 3.67
C GLU A 8 -33.45 40.72 4.23
N THR A 9 -33.83 40.36 5.46
CA THR A 9 -33.45 39.08 6.07
C THR A 9 -34.17 37.92 5.40
N THR A 10 -35.46 38.06 5.06
CA THR A 10 -36.21 37.05 4.31
C THR A 10 -35.75 36.97 2.87
N LEU A 11 -35.43 38.08 2.20
CA LEU A 11 -34.84 38.07 0.87
C LEU A 11 -33.46 37.41 0.87
N ARG A 12 -32.61 37.68 1.88
CA ARG A 12 -31.32 36.99 2.02
C ARG A 12 -31.50 35.50 2.30
N ALA A 13 -32.44 35.12 3.16
CA ALA A 13 -32.77 33.71 3.42
C ALA A 13 -33.32 33.01 2.17
N VAL A 14 -34.14 33.70 1.38
CA VAL A 14 -34.69 33.19 0.11
C VAL A 14 -33.60 33.09 -0.95
N VAL A 15 -32.71 34.09 -1.07
CA VAL A 15 -31.57 34.06 -2.01
C VAL A 15 -30.56 32.98 -1.64
N VAL A 16 -30.31 32.76 -0.34
CA VAL A 16 -29.47 31.65 0.16
C VAL A 16 -30.15 30.29 -0.03
N SER A 17 -31.49 30.23 0.01
CA SER A 17 -32.24 29.02 -0.37
C SER A 17 -32.37 28.82 -1.88
N ALA A 18 -32.18 29.89 -2.66
CA ALA A 18 -32.32 29.91 -4.11
C ALA A 18 -30.99 29.71 -4.85
N THR A 19 -29.85 29.68 -4.15
CA THR A 19 -28.69 28.96 -4.68
C THR A 19 -29.05 27.48 -4.68
N PRO A 20 -29.24 26.85 -5.85
CA PRO A 20 -29.67 25.46 -5.89
C PRO A 20 -28.63 24.65 -5.13
N ARG A 21 -29.06 23.96 -4.07
CA ARG A 21 -28.22 23.11 -3.20
C ARG A 21 -27.24 22.26 -4.01
N SER A 22 -27.69 21.76 -5.16
CA SER A 22 -26.91 21.02 -6.15
C SER A 22 -25.68 21.75 -6.74
N GLN A 23 -25.69 23.07 -6.92
CA GLN A 23 -24.52 23.82 -7.38
C GLN A 23 -23.40 23.86 -6.34
N SER A 24 -23.75 23.91 -5.04
CA SER A 24 -22.77 23.92 -3.96
C SER A 24 -22.06 22.57 -3.78
N GLU A 25 -22.78 21.47 -4.00
CA GLU A 25 -22.24 20.11 -3.91
C GLU A 25 -21.30 19.78 -5.07
N VAL A 26 -21.69 20.13 -6.30
CA VAL A 26 -20.84 19.98 -7.49
C VAL A 26 -19.59 20.86 -7.39
N ALA A 27 -19.73 22.10 -6.90
CA ALA A 27 -18.59 22.98 -6.65
C ALA A 27 -17.65 22.39 -5.59
N GLY A 28 -18.17 21.79 -4.52
CA GLY A 28 -17.38 21.10 -3.50
C GLY A 28 -16.59 19.91 -4.05
N LEU A 29 -17.22 19.08 -4.89
CA LEU A 29 -16.55 17.97 -5.56
C LEU A 29 -15.42 18.46 -6.47
N LEU A 30 -15.69 19.46 -7.32
CA LEU A 30 -14.69 20.03 -8.22
C LEU A 30 -13.51 20.64 -7.45
N TRP A 31 -13.79 21.34 -6.35
CA TRP A 31 -12.73 21.86 -5.48
C TRP A 31 -11.87 20.76 -4.88
N SER A 32 -12.48 19.66 -4.42
CA SER A 32 -11.73 18.53 -3.84
C SER A 32 -10.81 17.87 -4.87
N VAL A 33 -11.28 17.68 -6.11
CA VAL A 33 -10.50 17.11 -7.22
C VAL A 33 -9.36 18.07 -7.62
N LEU A 34 -9.63 19.37 -7.65
CA LEU A 34 -8.63 20.38 -8.01
C LEU A 34 -7.52 20.47 -6.95
N VAL A 35 -7.87 20.56 -5.67
CA VAL A 35 -6.88 20.56 -4.57
C VAL A 35 -6.09 19.25 -4.58
N GLY A 36 -6.77 18.11 -4.69
CA GLY A 36 -6.12 16.80 -4.75
C GLY A 36 -5.14 16.70 -5.92
N GLY A 37 -5.53 17.20 -7.10
CA GLY A 37 -4.70 17.24 -8.30
C GLY A 37 -3.46 18.13 -8.12
N ILE A 38 -3.63 19.33 -7.55
CA ILE A 38 -2.51 20.24 -7.26
C ILE A 38 -1.52 19.59 -6.28
N VAL A 39 -2.02 18.99 -5.20
CA VAL A 39 -1.18 18.30 -4.21
C VAL A 39 -0.43 17.13 -4.87
N ALA A 40 -1.11 16.33 -5.69
CA ALA A 40 -0.48 15.22 -6.39
C ALA A 40 0.62 15.69 -7.36
N ILE A 41 0.39 16.76 -8.12
CA ILE A 41 1.39 17.35 -9.01
C ILE A 41 2.55 17.93 -8.20
N ALA A 42 2.30 18.64 -7.12
CA ALA A 42 3.34 19.20 -6.25
C ALA A 42 4.22 18.10 -5.66
N LEU A 43 3.63 17.01 -5.17
CA LEU A 43 4.36 15.84 -4.68
C LEU A 43 5.17 15.17 -5.80
N HIS A 44 4.57 14.98 -6.98
CA HIS A 44 5.28 14.41 -8.13
C HIS A 44 6.50 15.27 -8.52
N MET A 45 6.32 16.59 -8.59
CA MET A 45 7.40 17.53 -8.91
C MET A 45 8.48 17.52 -7.82
N PHE A 46 8.11 17.47 -6.54
CA PHE A 46 9.04 17.33 -5.43
C PHE A 46 9.90 16.06 -5.58
N PHE A 47 9.28 14.92 -5.90
CA PHE A 47 10.00 13.66 -6.13
C PHE A 47 10.87 13.71 -7.38
N ALA A 48 10.34 14.19 -8.51
CA ALA A 48 11.07 14.26 -9.77
C ALA A 48 12.28 15.20 -9.67
N PHE A 49 12.11 16.36 -9.03
CA PHE A 49 13.17 17.31 -8.75
C PHE A 49 14.16 16.76 -7.72
N GLY A 50 13.67 16.16 -6.63
CA GLY A 50 14.53 15.54 -5.62
C GLY A 50 15.48 14.49 -6.20
N ILE A 51 14.96 13.61 -7.07
CA ILE A 51 15.78 12.60 -7.76
C ILE A 51 16.80 13.25 -8.70
N ALA A 52 16.46 14.36 -9.35
CA ALA A 52 17.36 15.09 -10.23
C ALA A 52 18.49 15.82 -9.47
N PHE A 53 18.18 16.39 -8.31
CA PHE A 53 19.12 17.19 -7.52
C PHE A 53 20.12 16.35 -6.73
N ASP A 54 19.67 15.28 -6.07
CA ASP A 54 20.58 14.40 -5.33
C ASP A 54 20.24 12.93 -5.50
N LYS A 55 20.88 12.32 -6.51
CA LYS A 55 20.78 10.89 -6.78
C LYS A 55 21.25 10.03 -5.60
N ASN A 56 22.13 10.55 -4.71
CA ASN A 56 22.68 9.78 -3.61
C ASN A 56 21.70 9.65 -2.43
N VAL A 57 20.86 10.67 -2.20
CA VAL A 57 19.81 10.63 -1.17
C VAL A 57 18.75 9.59 -1.52
N PHE A 58 18.29 9.58 -2.78
CA PHE A 58 17.25 8.66 -3.24
C PHE A 58 17.77 7.27 -3.63
N ALA A 59 19.10 7.10 -3.78
CA ALA A 59 19.74 5.81 -4.07
C ALA A 59 20.85 5.48 -3.05
N PHE A 60 20.59 5.69 -1.75
CA PHE A 60 21.59 5.47 -0.69
C PHE A 60 22.23 4.08 -0.75
N ARG A 61 21.45 3.02 -0.99
CA ARG A 61 21.97 1.65 -1.07
C ARG A 61 22.99 1.50 -2.21
N LYS A 62 22.73 2.10 -3.37
CA LYS A 62 23.67 2.13 -4.51
C LYS A 62 24.95 2.89 -4.15
N TYR A 63 24.80 4.07 -3.56
CA TYR A 63 25.93 4.87 -3.10
C TYR A 63 26.78 4.09 -2.07
N ALA A 64 26.14 3.45 -1.09
CA ALA A 64 26.81 2.70 -0.05
C ALA A 64 27.56 1.48 -0.60
N VAL A 65 26.95 0.72 -1.52
CA VAL A 65 27.60 -0.41 -2.20
C VAL A 65 28.80 0.06 -3.01
N ARG A 66 28.66 1.12 -3.81
CA ARG A 66 29.74 1.63 -4.65
C ARG A 66 30.90 2.24 -3.84
N LYS A 67 30.58 2.92 -2.74
CA LYS A 67 31.58 3.61 -1.90
C LYS A 67 32.29 2.69 -0.93
N TYR A 68 31.57 1.76 -0.31
CA TYR A 68 32.10 0.91 0.76
C TYR A 68 32.30 -0.54 0.34
N GLY A 69 31.96 -0.91 -0.90
CA GLY A 69 32.10 -2.28 -1.40
C GLY A 69 31.28 -3.28 -0.59
N LEU A 70 30.09 -2.88 -0.12
CA LEU A 70 29.27 -3.71 0.75
C LEU A 70 28.83 -5.00 0.02
N ARG A 71 29.17 -6.14 0.62
CA ARG A 71 28.80 -7.47 0.16
C ARG A 71 27.86 -8.13 1.15
N ASP A 72 27.00 -8.98 0.62
CA ASP A 72 26.15 -9.85 1.42
C ASP A 72 26.97 -10.93 2.14
N TRP A 73 26.35 -11.67 3.08
CA TRP A 73 26.96 -12.78 3.81
C TRP A 73 27.51 -13.88 2.88
N SER A 74 26.95 -14.00 1.67
CA SER A 74 27.42 -14.89 0.60
C SER A 74 28.55 -14.31 -0.26
N HIS A 75 29.15 -13.18 0.14
CA HIS A 75 30.18 -12.43 -0.59
C HIS A 75 29.76 -11.87 -1.97
N LYS A 76 28.46 -11.89 -2.28
CA LYS A 76 27.91 -11.25 -3.49
C LYS A 76 27.72 -9.75 -3.26
N GLU A 77 27.83 -8.95 -4.31
CA GLU A 77 27.47 -7.53 -4.23
C GLU A 77 26.01 -7.39 -3.83
N LEU A 78 25.72 -6.51 -2.88
CA LEU A 78 24.32 -6.23 -2.51
C LEU A 78 23.59 -5.67 -3.72
N TYR A 79 22.47 -6.29 -4.07
CA TYR A 79 21.59 -5.78 -5.11
C TYR A 79 21.15 -4.35 -4.78
N TYR A 80 21.26 -3.46 -5.77
CA TYR A 80 20.73 -2.11 -5.73
C TYR A 80 19.92 -1.86 -7.00
N ARG A 81 18.89 -1.02 -6.89
CA ARG A 81 17.97 -0.72 -8.00
C ARG A 81 18.74 -0.08 -9.16
N PRO A 82 18.49 -0.50 -10.43
CA PRO A 82 19.02 0.19 -11.60
C PRO A 82 18.58 1.65 -11.66
N ASP A 83 19.33 2.48 -12.38
CA ASP A 83 19.03 3.91 -12.47
C ASP A 83 17.63 4.13 -13.05
N PRO A 84 16.80 5.00 -12.43
CA PRO A 84 15.52 5.35 -13.01
C PRO A 84 15.76 6.00 -14.38
N PRO A 85 14.89 5.76 -15.36
CA PRO A 85 14.98 6.42 -16.65
C PRO A 85 14.97 7.94 -16.49
N PRO A 86 15.64 8.69 -17.39
CA PRO A 86 15.86 10.13 -17.24
C PRO A 86 14.57 10.97 -17.37
N SER A 87 13.45 10.38 -17.76
CA SER A 87 12.17 11.09 -17.88
C SER A 87 11.42 11.14 -16.54
N THR A 88 10.75 12.26 -16.28
CA THR A 88 9.95 12.52 -15.06
C THR A 88 8.84 11.48 -14.83
N TRP A 89 8.34 10.87 -15.91
CA TRP A 89 7.31 9.81 -15.89
C TRP A 89 7.87 8.42 -16.25
N GLY A 90 9.16 8.29 -16.56
CA GLY A 90 9.74 7.03 -17.03
C GLY A 90 9.68 5.92 -15.99
N TRP A 91 9.64 6.27 -14.71
CA TRP A 91 9.51 5.31 -13.62
C TRP A 91 8.19 4.51 -13.70
N LEU A 92 7.10 5.11 -14.20
CA LEU A 92 5.83 4.40 -14.43
C LEU A 92 6.02 3.30 -15.48
N MET A 93 6.71 3.62 -16.58
CA MET A 93 6.98 2.64 -17.63
C MET A 93 7.95 1.55 -17.15
N ALA A 94 8.92 1.90 -16.30
CA ALA A 94 9.83 0.94 -15.70
C ALA A 94 9.08 -0.06 -14.80
N ILE A 95 8.12 0.40 -14.01
CA ILE A 95 7.25 -0.46 -13.19
C ILE A 95 6.38 -1.35 -14.09
N TYR A 96 5.81 -0.80 -15.16
CA TYR A 96 4.96 -1.55 -16.08
C TYR A 96 5.74 -2.66 -16.80
N ARG A 97 6.99 -2.39 -17.21
CA ARG A 97 7.87 -3.36 -17.88
C ARG A 97 8.58 -4.33 -16.94
N ALA A 98 8.46 -4.14 -15.61
CA ALA A 98 9.13 -5.00 -14.65
C ALA A 98 8.60 -6.43 -14.76
N SER A 99 9.51 -7.37 -15.06
CA SER A 99 9.14 -8.78 -15.24
C SER A 99 8.86 -9.44 -13.89
N ASP A 100 7.84 -10.29 -13.85
CA ASP A 100 7.49 -11.05 -12.64
C ASP A 100 8.60 -12.03 -12.21
N GLN A 101 9.50 -12.41 -13.13
CA GLN A 101 10.65 -13.27 -12.83
C GLN A 101 11.74 -12.47 -12.11
N THR A 102 12.13 -11.31 -12.65
CA THR A 102 13.09 -10.40 -12.03
C THR A 102 12.64 -9.98 -10.63
N LEU A 103 11.35 -9.67 -10.47
CA LEU A 103 10.78 -9.33 -9.16
C LEU A 103 10.87 -10.50 -8.16
N ARG A 104 10.84 -11.76 -8.62
CA ARG A 104 10.98 -12.94 -7.76
C ARG A 104 12.36 -13.06 -7.18
N ASP A 105 13.33 -12.99 -8.06
CA ASP A 105 14.70 -13.32 -7.72
C ASP A 105 15.31 -12.19 -6.87
N GLU A 106 14.86 -10.95 -7.07
CA GLU A 106 15.38 -9.77 -6.38
C GLU A 106 14.62 -9.41 -5.09
N TYR A 107 13.29 -9.53 -5.07
CA TYR A 107 12.45 -9.03 -3.95
C TYR A 107 11.71 -10.16 -3.19
N GLY A 108 11.80 -11.40 -3.67
CA GLY A 108 11.19 -12.57 -3.03
C GLY A 108 9.73 -12.79 -3.39
N LEU A 109 9.16 -13.86 -2.82
CA LEU A 109 7.80 -14.31 -3.13
C LEU A 109 6.73 -13.29 -2.72
N ASP A 110 6.83 -12.75 -1.51
CA ASP A 110 5.80 -11.88 -0.93
C ASP A 110 5.60 -10.59 -1.74
N ALA A 111 6.71 -9.96 -2.15
CA ALA A 111 6.69 -8.75 -2.97
C ALA A 111 5.95 -8.96 -4.31
N ILE A 112 6.18 -10.08 -5.00
CA ILE A 112 5.48 -10.35 -6.26
C ILE A 112 4.00 -10.56 -6.04
N VAL A 113 3.63 -11.33 -5.01
CA VAL A 113 2.22 -11.63 -4.73
C VAL A 113 1.47 -10.33 -4.47
N TYR A 114 2.06 -9.42 -3.71
CA TYR A 114 1.52 -8.09 -3.49
C TYR A 114 1.42 -7.26 -4.79
N ILE A 115 2.50 -7.17 -5.58
CA ILE A 115 2.50 -6.38 -6.82
C ILE A 115 1.48 -6.93 -7.83
N ARG A 116 1.39 -8.25 -7.97
CA ARG A 116 0.41 -8.91 -8.85
C ARG A 116 -1.02 -8.65 -8.40
N PHE A 117 -1.28 -8.72 -7.09
CA PHE A 117 -2.59 -8.38 -6.53
C PHE A 117 -2.96 -6.93 -6.84
N VAL A 118 -2.07 -5.97 -6.60
CA VAL A 118 -2.31 -4.55 -6.91
C VAL A 118 -2.55 -4.35 -8.41
N ARG A 119 -1.77 -5.00 -9.27
CA ARG A 119 -1.93 -4.95 -10.74
C ARG A 119 -3.28 -5.52 -11.19
N ALA A 120 -3.70 -6.65 -10.63
CA ALA A 120 -5.00 -7.27 -10.92
C ALA A 120 -6.17 -6.38 -10.46
N MET A 121 -6.08 -5.79 -9.26
CA MET A 121 -7.07 -4.84 -8.76
C MET A 121 -7.14 -3.60 -9.65
N PHE A 122 -5.99 -3.06 -10.07
CA PHE A 122 -5.94 -1.92 -10.98
C PHE A 122 -6.68 -2.21 -12.30
N TYR A 123 -6.39 -3.35 -12.95
CA TYR A 123 -7.10 -3.74 -14.17
C TYR A 123 -8.59 -3.96 -13.95
N TYR A 124 -8.98 -4.57 -12.82
CA TYR A 124 -10.38 -4.73 -12.46
C TYR A 124 -11.09 -3.38 -12.31
N PHE A 125 -10.53 -2.43 -11.56
CA PHE A 125 -11.14 -1.10 -11.38
C PHE A 125 -11.21 -0.31 -12.67
N VAL A 126 -10.21 -0.42 -13.55
CA VAL A 126 -10.25 0.20 -14.89
C VAL A 126 -11.37 -0.43 -15.73
N ALA A 127 -11.47 -1.75 -15.78
CA ALA A 127 -12.55 -2.42 -16.51
C ALA A 127 -13.93 -2.08 -15.93
N ALA A 128 -14.07 -2.13 -14.60
CA ALA A 128 -15.32 -1.81 -13.90
C ALA A 128 -15.72 -0.35 -14.11
N SER A 129 -14.80 0.61 -14.05
CA SER A 129 -15.08 2.02 -14.30
C SER A 129 -15.50 2.28 -15.74
N LEU A 130 -14.93 1.58 -16.72
CA LEU A 130 -15.37 1.65 -18.11
C LEU A 130 -16.78 1.06 -18.30
N ILE A 131 -17.04 -0.13 -17.74
CA ILE A 131 -18.36 -0.77 -17.81
C ILE A 131 -19.42 0.10 -17.15
N SER A 132 -19.17 0.56 -15.93
CA SER A 132 -20.10 1.44 -15.20
C SER A 132 -20.23 2.80 -15.85
N GLY A 133 -19.14 3.35 -16.40
CA GLY A 133 -19.15 4.63 -17.11
C GLY A 133 -19.98 4.58 -18.39
N VAL A 134 -19.85 3.52 -19.17
CA VAL A 134 -20.53 3.38 -20.47
C VAL A 134 -21.98 2.91 -20.32
N ILE A 135 -22.28 2.04 -19.35
CA ILE A 135 -23.60 1.43 -19.21
C ILE A 135 -24.42 2.10 -18.10
N LEU A 136 -23.87 2.21 -16.88
CA LEU A 136 -24.65 2.68 -15.73
C LEU A 136 -24.89 4.18 -15.75
N LEU A 137 -23.89 4.99 -16.13
CA LEU A 137 -24.08 6.45 -16.14
C LEU A 137 -25.20 6.90 -17.08
N PRO A 138 -25.32 6.41 -18.34
CA PRO A 138 -26.46 6.78 -19.19
C PRO A 138 -27.80 6.26 -18.66
N VAL A 139 -27.82 5.06 -18.07
CA VAL A 139 -29.04 4.48 -17.47
C VAL A 139 -29.52 5.34 -16.30
N TYR A 140 -28.60 5.75 -15.42
CA TYR A 140 -28.90 6.64 -14.30
C TYR A 140 -29.33 8.03 -14.79
N ALA A 141 -28.62 8.63 -15.74
CA ALA A 141 -28.97 9.94 -16.29
C ALA A 141 -30.36 9.96 -16.99
N SER A 142 -30.82 8.80 -17.47
CA SER A 142 -32.13 8.64 -18.11
C SER A 142 -33.29 8.49 -17.12
N GLY A 143 -33.02 8.39 -15.82
CA GLY A 143 -34.02 8.21 -14.78
C GLY A 143 -35.07 9.35 -14.71
N PRO A 144 -36.33 9.04 -14.34
CA PRO A 144 -37.43 10.00 -14.33
C PRO A 144 -37.40 10.96 -13.13
N ASN A 145 -36.79 10.56 -12.00
CA ASN A 145 -36.87 11.29 -10.73
C ASN A 145 -36.21 12.68 -10.78
N ARG A 146 -35.28 12.90 -11.73
CA ARG A 146 -34.64 14.21 -12.00
C ARG A 146 -35.61 15.30 -12.46
N LYS A 147 -36.81 14.92 -12.90
CA LYS A 147 -37.86 15.84 -13.38
C LYS A 147 -38.93 16.13 -12.31
N LEU A 148 -38.83 15.51 -11.14
CA LEU A 148 -39.75 15.74 -10.03
C LEU A 148 -39.48 17.11 -9.40
N ASP A 149 -40.54 17.73 -8.88
CA ASP A 149 -40.43 19.03 -8.21
C ASP A 149 -39.62 18.91 -6.93
N SER A 150 -38.91 19.97 -6.54
CA SER A 150 -38.04 19.97 -5.35
C SER A 150 -38.78 19.78 -4.01
N SER A 151 -40.11 19.80 -4.03
CA SER A 151 -40.97 19.47 -2.89
C SER A 151 -41.26 17.97 -2.76
N ASP A 152 -40.96 17.18 -3.79
CA ASP A 152 -41.14 15.72 -3.76
C ASP A 152 -39.98 15.06 -3.01
N PRO A 153 -40.24 14.17 -2.04
CA PRO A 153 -39.19 13.43 -1.34
C PRO A 153 -38.32 12.56 -2.25
N MET A 154 -38.78 12.25 -3.47
CA MET A 154 -38.04 11.47 -4.47
C MET A 154 -37.28 12.34 -5.48
N SER A 155 -37.33 13.67 -5.35
CA SER A 155 -36.52 14.56 -6.18
C SER A 155 -35.03 14.37 -5.90
N VAL A 156 -34.21 14.42 -6.96
CA VAL A 156 -32.77 14.14 -6.87
C VAL A 156 -31.92 15.33 -7.23
N ASP A 157 -30.90 15.59 -6.41
CA ASP A 157 -29.83 16.54 -6.70
C ASP A 157 -28.92 16.04 -7.84
N VAL A 158 -28.04 16.90 -8.37
CA VAL A 158 -27.18 16.60 -9.54
C VAL A 158 -26.32 15.35 -9.33
N ILE A 159 -25.82 15.11 -8.12
CA ILE A 159 -25.08 13.88 -7.79
C ILE A 159 -26.03 12.67 -7.70
N GLY A 160 -27.23 12.87 -7.16
CA GLY A 160 -28.30 11.87 -7.10
C GLY A 160 -28.83 11.47 -8.49
N MET A 161 -28.70 12.33 -9.50
CA MET A 161 -29.03 12.01 -10.90
C MET A 161 -28.14 10.92 -11.49
N LEU A 162 -26.90 10.77 -11.00
CA LEU A 162 -25.92 9.78 -11.46
C LEU A 162 -25.90 8.52 -10.55
N SER A 163 -26.91 8.35 -9.72
CA SER A 163 -27.03 7.26 -8.76
C SER A 163 -28.36 6.52 -8.94
N THR A 164 -28.50 5.40 -8.26
CA THR A 164 -29.74 4.60 -8.22
C THR A 164 -30.93 5.39 -7.67
N SER A 165 -30.70 6.49 -6.94
CA SER A 165 -31.75 7.41 -6.49
C SER A 165 -32.55 8.03 -7.63
N ASN A 166 -31.99 8.16 -8.83
CA ASN A 166 -32.73 8.71 -9.97
C ASN A 166 -33.68 7.69 -10.64
N LEU A 167 -33.57 6.41 -10.26
CA LEU A 167 -34.37 5.35 -10.82
C LEU A 167 -35.67 5.16 -10.03
N GLU A 168 -36.75 4.86 -10.74
CA GLU A 168 -38.00 4.46 -10.11
C GLU A 168 -37.87 3.04 -9.53
N PRO A 169 -38.39 2.78 -8.31
CA PRO A 169 -38.45 1.43 -7.76
C PRO A 169 -39.13 0.46 -8.73
N GLN A 170 -38.58 -0.76 -8.89
CA GLN A 170 -39.13 -1.81 -9.77
C GLN A 170 -39.12 -1.48 -11.29
N SER A 171 -38.40 -0.44 -11.71
CA SER A 171 -38.23 -0.14 -13.14
C SER A 171 -37.28 -1.12 -13.85
N PRO A 172 -37.41 -1.32 -15.18
CA PRO A 172 -36.48 -2.14 -15.95
C PRO A 172 -35.03 -1.64 -15.84
N SER A 173 -34.82 -0.33 -15.71
CA SER A 173 -33.51 0.29 -15.48
C SER A 173 -32.88 -0.10 -14.14
N PHE A 174 -33.70 -0.30 -13.11
CA PHE A 174 -33.24 -0.80 -11.81
C PHE A 174 -32.78 -2.26 -11.92
N TYR A 175 -33.55 -3.12 -12.60
CA TYR A 175 -33.13 -4.50 -12.85
C TYR A 175 -31.87 -4.59 -13.72
N ALA A 176 -31.70 -3.69 -14.69
CA ALA A 176 -30.49 -3.58 -15.49
C ALA A 176 -29.27 -3.23 -14.62
N THR A 177 -29.44 -2.34 -13.65
CA THR A 177 -28.38 -2.00 -12.68
C THR A 177 -27.96 -3.24 -11.87
N CYS A 178 -28.93 -3.96 -11.30
CA CYS A 178 -28.65 -5.20 -10.58
C CYS A 178 -27.93 -6.23 -11.46
N ALA A 179 -28.33 -6.37 -12.72
CA ALA A 179 -27.70 -7.30 -13.67
C ALA A 179 -26.23 -6.94 -13.91
N VAL A 180 -25.90 -5.65 -14.09
CA VAL A 180 -24.51 -5.23 -14.27
C VAL A 180 -23.71 -5.41 -12.97
N ASP A 181 -24.28 -5.13 -11.80
CA ASP A 181 -23.62 -5.39 -10.52
C ASP A 181 -23.26 -6.88 -10.37
N PHE A 182 -24.16 -7.78 -10.74
CA PHE A 182 -23.86 -9.22 -10.79
C PHE A 182 -22.69 -9.54 -11.74
N VAL A 183 -22.62 -8.89 -12.90
CA VAL A 183 -21.50 -9.05 -13.84
C VAL A 183 -20.19 -8.54 -13.24
N LEU A 184 -20.19 -7.38 -12.57
CA LEU A 184 -19.02 -6.81 -11.92
C LEU A 184 -18.52 -7.70 -10.78
N VAL A 185 -19.42 -8.18 -9.92
CA VAL A 185 -19.08 -9.12 -8.84
C VAL A 185 -18.51 -10.42 -9.42
N THR A 186 -19.10 -10.95 -10.48
CA THR A 186 -18.60 -12.16 -11.15
C THR A 186 -17.20 -11.92 -11.74
N LEU A 187 -16.98 -10.79 -12.41
CA LEU A 187 -15.67 -10.39 -12.93
C LEU A 187 -14.62 -10.29 -11.82
N MET A 188 -14.99 -9.72 -10.67
CA MET A 188 -14.13 -9.62 -9.49
C MET A 188 -13.73 -11.01 -8.98
N LEU A 189 -14.71 -11.90 -8.81
CA LEU A 189 -14.48 -13.27 -8.35
C LEU A 189 -13.59 -14.05 -9.32
N LEU A 190 -13.79 -13.92 -10.63
CA LEU A 190 -12.94 -14.55 -11.64
C LEU A 190 -11.50 -14.02 -11.61
N THR A 191 -11.34 -12.70 -11.45
CA THR A 191 -10.03 -12.05 -11.32
C THR A 191 -9.30 -12.55 -10.08
N LEU A 192 -10.00 -12.59 -8.94
CA LEU A 192 -9.45 -13.09 -7.68
C LEU A 192 -9.09 -14.58 -7.75
N LEU A 193 -9.94 -15.40 -8.37
CA LEU A 193 -9.69 -16.83 -8.55
C LEU A 193 -8.46 -17.09 -9.41
N ASN A 194 -8.26 -16.29 -10.47
CA ASN A 194 -7.07 -16.39 -11.31
C ASN A 194 -5.80 -16.02 -10.55
N GLU A 195 -5.82 -14.95 -9.74
CA GLU A 195 -4.66 -14.60 -8.91
C GLU A 195 -4.43 -15.61 -7.78
N PHE A 196 -5.47 -16.19 -7.18
CA PHE A 196 -5.33 -17.23 -6.17
C PHE A 196 -4.69 -18.51 -6.73
N ARG A 197 -5.08 -18.90 -7.95
CA ARG A 197 -4.43 -20.01 -8.68
C ARG A 197 -2.96 -19.69 -8.99
N ALA A 198 -2.66 -18.47 -9.40
CA ALA A 198 -1.28 -18.04 -9.64
C ALA A 198 -0.46 -18.07 -8.34
N TYR A 199 -0.97 -17.51 -7.25
CA TYR A 199 -0.36 -17.55 -5.91
C TYR A 199 -0.06 -18.98 -5.48
N THR A 200 -1.02 -19.90 -5.62
CA THR A 200 -0.84 -21.30 -5.24
C THR A 200 0.34 -21.94 -5.96
N LYS A 201 0.48 -21.71 -7.27
CA LYS A 201 1.62 -22.21 -8.07
C LYS A 201 2.95 -21.64 -7.55
N LEU A 202 2.99 -20.34 -7.27
CA LEU A 202 4.18 -19.67 -6.75
C LEU A 202 4.56 -20.18 -5.35
N ARG A 203 3.56 -20.38 -4.48
CA ARG A 203 3.75 -20.87 -3.12
C ARG A 203 4.28 -22.30 -3.10
N VAL A 204 3.74 -23.18 -3.95
CA VAL A 204 4.24 -24.55 -4.11
C VAL A 204 5.68 -24.53 -4.63
N ALA A 205 5.99 -23.71 -5.64
CA ALA A 205 7.35 -23.58 -6.15
C ALA A 205 8.34 -23.09 -5.07
N TYR A 206 7.94 -22.12 -4.24
CA TYR A 206 8.73 -21.65 -3.11
C TYR A 206 8.95 -22.71 -2.04
N ARG A 207 7.92 -23.50 -1.70
CA ARG A 207 8.03 -24.60 -0.72
C ARG A 207 8.95 -25.73 -1.19
N ARG A 208 9.10 -25.93 -2.50
CA ARG A 208 10.04 -26.91 -3.09
C ARG A 208 11.51 -26.47 -3.00
N GLN A 209 11.78 -25.21 -2.67
CA GLN A 209 13.16 -24.73 -2.56
C GLN A 209 13.81 -25.27 -1.28
N LYS A 210 15.11 -25.59 -1.37
CA LYS A 210 15.98 -26.05 -0.27
C LYS A 210 16.36 -24.91 0.68
N LEU A 211 15.35 -24.27 1.27
CA LEU A 211 15.52 -23.17 2.22
C LEU A 211 15.35 -23.70 3.66
N PRO A 212 16.20 -23.31 4.63
CA PRO A 212 16.05 -23.77 6.01
C PRO A 212 14.64 -23.60 6.59
N PRO A 213 13.91 -22.48 6.37
CA PRO A 213 12.53 -22.31 6.84
C PRO A 213 11.49 -23.30 6.26
N ASN A 214 11.80 -24.00 5.17
CA ASN A 214 10.92 -25.01 4.60
C ASN A 214 11.10 -26.39 5.25
N TYR A 215 12.24 -26.64 5.89
CA TYR A 215 12.59 -27.94 6.49
C TYR A 215 12.77 -27.86 8.01
N SER A 216 12.76 -26.66 8.60
CA SER A 216 12.80 -26.47 10.05
C SER A 216 11.39 -26.52 10.65
N ILE A 217 11.24 -27.27 11.73
CA ILE A 217 10.04 -27.25 12.58
C ILE A 217 10.35 -26.57 13.92
N ILE A 218 9.36 -25.89 14.48
CA ILE A 218 9.45 -25.33 15.83
C ILE A 218 8.58 -26.17 16.74
N VAL A 219 9.19 -26.75 17.77
CA VAL A 219 8.51 -27.59 18.76
C VAL A 219 8.35 -26.80 20.05
N PHE A 220 7.10 -26.66 20.49
CA PHE A 220 6.75 -25.99 21.74
C PHE A 220 6.51 -27.02 22.86
N ASP A 221 6.51 -26.54 24.10
CA ASP A 221 6.13 -27.33 25.30
C ASP A 221 6.90 -28.63 25.55
N VAL A 222 8.21 -28.61 25.30
CA VAL A 222 9.09 -29.75 25.63
C VAL A 222 9.11 -30.01 27.15
N PRO A 223 8.81 -31.25 27.59
CA PRO A 223 8.81 -31.63 29.01
C PRO A 223 10.15 -31.33 29.67
N ARG A 224 10.14 -30.83 30.91
CA ARG A 224 11.37 -30.39 31.63
C ARG A 224 12.48 -31.45 31.66
N LYS A 225 12.10 -32.73 31.75
CA LYS A 225 13.03 -33.87 31.79
C LYS A 225 13.77 -34.08 30.45
N ALA A 226 13.19 -33.66 29.33
CA ALA A 226 13.73 -33.83 27.99
C ALA A 226 14.31 -32.54 27.39
N ARG A 227 14.52 -31.47 28.17
CA ARG A 227 15.07 -30.18 27.68
C ARG A 227 16.59 -30.18 27.48
N LYS A 228 17.14 -31.28 26.98
CA LYS A 228 18.52 -31.39 26.52
C LYS A 228 18.50 -31.70 25.03
N SER A 229 19.40 -31.11 24.25
CA SER A 229 19.46 -31.30 22.80
C SER A 229 19.51 -32.79 22.43
N GLU A 230 20.35 -33.55 23.12
CA GLU A 230 20.50 -35.01 22.94
C GLU A 230 19.22 -35.79 23.25
N ALA A 231 18.49 -35.41 24.31
CA ALA A 231 17.26 -36.09 24.72
C ALA A 231 16.09 -35.79 23.77
N VAL A 232 16.03 -34.57 23.24
CA VAL A 232 15.07 -34.22 22.18
C VAL A 232 15.40 -34.99 20.91
N LEU A 233 16.68 -35.00 20.51
CA LEU A 233 17.13 -35.71 19.32
C LEU A 233 16.81 -37.20 19.41
N SER A 234 17.15 -37.88 20.52
CA SER A 234 16.87 -39.31 20.68
C SER A 234 15.37 -39.65 20.65
N THR A 235 14.53 -38.76 21.17
CA THR A 235 13.07 -38.92 21.13
C THR A 235 12.53 -38.82 19.70
N PHE A 236 13.01 -37.84 18.94
CA PHE A 236 12.57 -37.67 17.55
C PHE A 236 13.17 -38.73 16.63
N ASP A 237 14.41 -39.14 16.84
CA ASP A 237 15.10 -40.18 16.07
C ASP A 237 14.45 -41.56 16.24
N GLN A 238 13.89 -41.85 17.43
CA GLN A 238 13.07 -43.04 17.65
C GLN A 238 11.80 -43.06 16.76
N ALA A 239 11.22 -41.90 16.47
CA ALA A 239 10.01 -41.78 15.66
C ALA A 239 10.30 -41.63 14.16
N TYR A 240 11.39 -40.92 13.81
CA TYR A 240 11.80 -40.58 12.46
C TYR A 240 13.32 -40.81 12.28
N PRO A 241 13.76 -42.07 12.09
CA PRO A 241 15.17 -42.41 11.98
C PRO A 241 15.82 -41.70 10.78
N ASP A 242 17.02 -41.13 10.97
CA ASP A 242 17.85 -40.49 9.94
C ASP A 242 17.24 -39.28 9.20
N GLU A 243 16.06 -38.78 9.61
CA GLU A 243 15.43 -37.60 8.98
C GLU A 243 15.84 -36.26 9.63
N ILE A 244 16.42 -36.30 10.83
CA ILE A 244 16.69 -35.11 11.64
C ILE A 244 18.15 -34.70 11.50
N LEU A 245 18.38 -33.50 10.99
CA LEU A 245 19.73 -32.96 10.81
C LEU A 245 20.31 -32.36 12.10
N GLU A 246 19.57 -31.49 12.77
CA GLU A 246 20.05 -30.72 13.91
C GLU A 246 18.89 -30.29 14.82
N VAL A 247 19.13 -30.28 16.14
CA VAL A 247 18.21 -29.75 17.14
C VAL A 247 18.86 -28.55 17.84
N SER A 248 18.26 -27.37 17.65
CA SER A 248 18.70 -26.14 18.31
C SER A 248 17.71 -25.75 19.41
N LEU A 249 18.22 -25.58 20.64
CA LEU A 249 17.41 -25.16 21.79
C LEU A 249 17.24 -23.64 21.80
N VAL A 250 16.00 -23.18 21.93
CA VAL A 250 15.68 -21.76 22.06
C VAL A 250 15.65 -21.38 23.54
N TYR A 251 16.55 -20.46 23.92
CA TYR A 251 16.64 -19.96 25.29
C TYR A 251 15.95 -18.60 25.42
N LYS A 252 15.43 -18.30 26.61
CA LYS A 252 14.93 -16.97 26.96
C LYS A 252 16.12 -16.03 27.18
N LEU A 253 16.44 -15.22 26.17
CA LEU A 253 17.64 -14.37 26.14
C LEU A 253 17.33 -12.88 26.34
N ASP A 254 16.20 -12.53 26.97
CA ASP A 254 15.73 -11.14 27.13
C ASP A 254 16.77 -10.19 27.76
N TYR A 255 17.57 -10.68 28.70
CA TYR A 255 18.64 -9.88 29.31
C TYR A 255 19.76 -9.58 28.30
N ILE A 256 20.17 -10.59 27.54
CA ILE A 256 21.23 -10.46 26.54
C ILE A 256 20.75 -9.61 25.37
N ALA A 257 19.52 -9.81 24.90
CA ALA A 257 18.89 -8.99 23.87
C ALA A 257 18.90 -7.51 24.27
N ARG A 258 18.47 -7.18 25.50
CA ARG A 258 18.52 -5.81 26.03
C ARG A 258 19.94 -5.24 26.07
N LYS A 259 20.93 -6.04 26.46
CA LYS A 259 22.34 -5.61 26.45
C LYS A 259 22.86 -5.38 25.02
N GLN A 260 22.46 -6.21 24.07
CA GLN A 260 22.82 -6.07 22.66
C GLN A 260 22.18 -4.82 22.04
N ASP A 261 20.94 -4.50 22.40
CA ASP A 261 20.27 -3.28 21.96
C ASP A 261 20.92 -2.03 22.57
N ALA A 262 21.28 -2.08 23.85
CA ALA A 262 22.04 -1.01 24.50
C ALA A 262 23.41 -0.81 23.85
N LEU A 263 24.09 -1.91 23.46
CA LEU A 263 25.36 -1.87 22.73
C LEU A 263 25.19 -1.23 21.35
N ARG A 264 24.16 -1.65 20.58
CA ARG A 264 23.84 -1.06 19.28
C ARG A 264 23.57 0.43 19.39
N ALA A 265 22.73 0.84 20.34
CA ALA A 265 22.46 2.25 20.60
C ALA A 265 23.71 3.04 21.03
N ALA A 266 24.60 2.44 21.82
CA ALA A 266 25.87 3.06 22.20
C ALA A 266 26.80 3.21 21.00
N ARG A 267 26.84 2.23 20.09
CA ARG A 267 27.61 2.29 18.85
C ARG A 267 27.08 3.37 17.92
N ASP A 268 25.77 3.45 17.72
CA ASP A 268 25.17 4.51 16.89
C ASP A 268 25.46 5.91 17.46
N ARG A 269 25.48 6.04 18.79
CA ARG A 269 25.87 7.29 19.46
C ARG A 269 27.35 7.61 19.23
N LEU A 270 28.22 6.61 19.33
CA LEU A 270 29.65 6.76 19.04
C LEU A 270 29.87 7.18 17.60
N ASP A 271 29.21 6.54 16.64
CA ASP A 271 29.33 6.83 15.21
C ASP A 271 28.86 8.26 14.91
N ARG A 272 27.74 8.71 15.51
CA ARG A 272 27.30 10.11 15.43
C ARG A 272 28.33 11.07 16.02
N ALA A 273 28.84 10.80 17.22
CA ALA A 273 29.83 11.65 17.88
C ALA A 273 31.14 11.77 17.09
N VAL A 274 31.63 10.65 16.52
CA VAL A 274 32.80 10.61 15.65
C VAL A 274 32.54 11.38 14.36
N TRP A 275 31.34 11.27 13.79
CA TRP A 275 30.96 12.03 12.60
C TRP A 275 30.95 13.54 12.88
N THR A 276 30.37 13.99 14.00
CA THR A 276 30.35 15.40 14.42
C THR A 276 31.74 15.95 14.68
N LEU A 277 32.61 15.18 15.35
CA LEU A 277 34.02 15.57 15.57
C LEU A 277 34.79 15.74 14.25
N LYS A 278 34.49 14.93 13.23
CA LYS A 278 35.17 15.04 11.94
C LYS A 278 34.71 16.22 11.08
N HIS A 279 33.48 16.71 11.25
CA HIS A 279 32.85 17.63 10.29
C HIS A 279 32.36 18.95 10.89
N THR A 280 32.26 19.08 12.22
CA THR A 280 31.58 20.23 12.84
C THR A 280 32.35 20.80 14.04
N ALA A 281 32.98 19.96 14.86
CA ALA A 281 33.61 20.40 16.10
C ALA A 281 35.11 20.10 16.09
N ASP A 282 35.94 21.06 16.52
CA ASP A 282 37.38 20.85 16.72
C ASP A 282 37.67 19.98 17.96
N GLU A 283 36.73 19.94 18.92
CA GLU A 283 36.83 19.18 20.16
C GLU A 283 35.83 18.02 20.23
N ARG A 284 36.26 16.93 20.87
CA ARG A 284 35.46 15.72 21.03
C ARG A 284 34.23 16.01 21.89
N PRO A 285 32.99 15.71 21.42
CA PRO A 285 31.80 15.89 22.24
C PRO A 285 31.85 14.96 23.46
N THR A 286 31.93 15.56 24.65
CA THR A 286 32.04 14.87 25.95
C THR A 286 30.70 14.71 26.66
N VAL A 287 29.70 15.51 26.28
CA VAL A 287 28.39 15.57 26.93
C VAL A 287 27.32 14.99 26.02
N ARG A 288 26.33 14.29 26.60
CA ARG A 288 25.12 13.94 25.85
C ARG A 288 24.32 15.20 25.57
N PRO A 289 23.90 15.46 24.31
CA PRO A 289 22.94 16.51 24.05
C PRO A 289 21.65 16.18 24.81
N TRP A 290 21.07 17.20 25.45
CA TRP A 290 19.78 17.09 26.14
C TRP A 290 18.71 16.66 25.13
N THR A 291 18.04 15.53 25.40
CA THR A 291 16.90 15.05 24.61
C THR A 291 15.63 15.42 25.37
N TRP A 292 14.81 16.29 24.77
CA TRP A 292 13.44 16.62 25.22
C TRP A 292 12.51 15.43 25.03
#